data_AF-A0A6I2VY60-F1
#
_entry.id   AF-A0A6I2VY60-F1
#
_cell.length_a   1.000
_cell.length_b   1.000
_cell.length_c   1.000
_cell.angle_alpha   90.00
_cell.angle_beta   90.00
_cell.angle_gamma   90.00
#
_symmetry.space_group_name_H-M   'P 1'
#
loop_
_entity.id
_entity.type
_entity.pdbx_description
1 polymer ?
#
loop_
_entity_poly.entity_id
_entity_poly.type
_entity_poly.pdbx_seq_one_letter_code
_entity_poly.pdbx_strand_id
1 'polypeptide(L)'
;MRSLLRTQTGSVTAELAVVLPSVLLVGAALIGGLVMATQKVQASFAAGSLARALARGESIDNLQKQLGVTTRIEHLDDFICVHAIAATEPIEIEEKSCARKLGL
;
A
#
# COMPACT_ATOMS: atom_id res chain seq x y z
N MET A 1 -36.58 -18.83 -40.08
CA MET A 1 -35.13 -18.65 -39.85
C MET A 1 -34.72 -17.37 -39.09
N ARG A 2 -35.52 -16.29 -39.06
CA ARG A 2 -35.17 -15.05 -38.31
C ARG A 2 -35.14 -15.17 -36.77
N SER A 3 -35.82 -16.17 -36.20
CA SER A 3 -35.89 -16.40 -34.74
C SER A 3 -34.53 -16.82 -34.14
N LEU A 4 -33.84 -17.78 -34.78
CA LEU A 4 -32.59 -18.34 -34.26
C LEU A 4 -31.44 -17.31 -34.18
N LEU A 5 -31.36 -16.39 -35.14
CA LEU A 5 -30.38 -15.31 -35.13
C LEU A 5 -30.63 -14.34 -33.97
N ARG A 6 -31.90 -14.05 -33.63
CA ARG A 6 -32.25 -13.18 -32.52
C ARG A 6 -31.92 -13.82 -31.16
N THR A 7 -32.09 -15.14 -31.03
CA THR A 7 -31.69 -15.89 -29.84
C THR A 7 -30.17 -15.98 -29.69
N GLN A 8 -29.45 -16.19 -30.79
CA GLN A 8 -27.98 -16.20 -30.84
C GLN A 8 -27.39 -14.84 -30.40
N THR A 9 -27.88 -13.73 -30.96
CA THR A 9 -27.42 -12.39 -30.56
C THR A 9 -27.74 -12.08 -29.09
N GLY A 10 -28.92 -12.47 -28.61
CA GLY A 10 -29.33 -12.31 -27.20
C GLY A 10 -28.48 -13.13 -26.21
N SER A 11 -28.13 -14.37 -26.59
CA SER A 11 -27.27 -15.26 -25.79
C SER A 11 -25.86 -14.70 -25.64
N VAL A 12 -25.25 -14.25 -26.75
CA VAL A 12 -23.90 -13.68 -26.76
C VAL A 12 -23.85 -12.39 -25.92
N THR A 13 -24.88 -11.54 -26.00
CA THR A 13 -24.97 -10.35 -25.13
C THR A 13 -25.16 -10.70 -23.65
N ALA A 14 -25.89 -11.77 -23.33
CA ALA A 14 -26.11 -12.20 -21.95
C ALA A 14 -24.84 -12.78 -21.32
N GLU A 15 -24.08 -13.58 -22.07
CA GLU A 15 -22.80 -14.12 -21.61
C GLU A 15 -21.77 -13.01 -21.39
N LEU A 16 -21.65 -12.07 -22.34
CA LEU A 16 -20.76 -10.94 -22.20
C LEU A 16 -21.15 -10.03 -21.03
N ALA A 17 -22.44 -9.84 -20.78
CA ALA A 17 -22.93 -9.04 -19.65
C ALA A 17 -22.51 -9.60 -18.29
N VAL A 18 -22.23 -10.90 -18.18
CA VAL A 18 -21.76 -11.56 -16.94
C VAL A 18 -20.24 -11.66 -16.89
N VAL A 19 -19.59 -11.94 -18.03
CA VAL A 19 -18.13 -12.08 -18.10
C VAL A 19 -17.43 -10.74 -17.94
N LEU A 20 -17.92 -9.67 -18.58
CA LEU A 20 -17.25 -8.37 -18.58
C LEU A 20 -17.10 -7.78 -17.16
N PRO A 21 -18.13 -7.75 -16.30
CA PRO A 21 -17.97 -7.29 -14.91
C PRO A 21 -16.96 -8.13 -14.11
N SER A 22 -16.93 -9.44 -14.36
CA SER A 22 -16.00 -10.36 -13.68
C SER A 22 -14.55 -10.07 -14.06
N VAL A 23 -14.27 -9.87 -15.35
CA VAL A 23 -12.94 -9.51 -15.84
C VAL A 23 -12.51 -8.14 -15.31
N LEU A 24 -13.43 -7.16 -15.31
CA LEU A 24 -13.17 -5.84 -14.75
C LEU A 24 -12.87 -5.90 -13.25
N LEU A 25 -13.61 -6.71 -12.50
CA LEU A 25 -13.38 -6.91 -11.06
C LEU A 25 -11.99 -7.50 -10.79
N VAL A 26 -11.60 -8.54 -11.54
CA VAL A 26 -10.26 -9.15 -11.42
C VAL A 26 -9.18 -8.14 -11.81
N GLY A 27 -9.36 -7.41 -12.90
CA GLY A 27 -8.43 -6.37 -13.32
C GLY A 27 -8.26 -5.27 -12.25
N ALA A 28 -9.36 -4.78 -11.70
CA ALA A 28 -9.34 -3.79 -10.62
C ALA A 28 -8.65 -4.32 -9.36
N ALA A 29 -8.89 -5.58 -8.98
CA ALA A 29 -8.25 -6.21 -7.83
C ALA A 29 -6.73 -6.36 -8.02
N LEU A 30 -6.28 -6.74 -9.21
CA LEU A 30 -4.85 -6.85 -9.53
C LEU A 30 -4.14 -5.50 -9.49
N ILE A 31 -4.75 -4.48 -10.10
CA ILE A 31 -4.20 -3.11 -10.10
C ILE A 31 -4.19 -2.56 -8.66
N GLY A 32 -5.29 -2.72 -7.91
CA GLY A 32 -5.38 -2.32 -6.51
C GLY A 32 -4.32 -3.00 -5.64
N GLY A 33 -4.11 -4.31 -5.83
CA GLY A 33 -3.05 -5.05 -5.14
C GLY A 33 -1.65 -4.53 -5.45
N LEU A 34 -1.37 -4.17 -6.70
CA LEU A 34 -0.09 -3.55 -7.08
C LEU A 34 0.10 -2.18 -6.43
N VAL A 35 -0.95 -1.35 -6.39
CA VAL A 35 -0.92 -0.05 -5.71
C VAL A 35 -0.66 -0.21 -4.21
N MET A 36 -1.33 -1.16 -3.55
CA MET A 36 -1.04 -1.45 -2.14
C MET A 36 0.39 -1.93 -1.93
N ALA A 37 0.91 -2.78 -2.80
CA ALA A 37 2.29 -3.27 -2.69
C ALA A 37 3.32 -2.14 -2.78
N THR A 38 3.13 -1.16 -3.68
CA THR A 38 4.05 -0.01 -3.77
C THR A 38 3.97 0.86 -2.53
N GLN A 39 2.77 1.10 -1.99
CA GLN A 39 2.59 1.85 -0.74
C GLN A 39 3.26 1.15 0.44
N LYS A 40 3.14 -0.18 0.54
CA LYS A 40 3.87 -0.98 1.55
C LYS A 40 5.38 -0.79 1.46
N VAL A 41 5.95 -0.84 0.25
CA VAL A 41 7.40 -0.63 0.06
C VAL A 41 7.80 0.78 0.46
N GLN A 42 7.01 1.80 0.11
CA GLN A 42 7.30 3.19 0.51
C GLN A 42 7.20 3.40 2.03
N ALA A 43 6.19 2.85 2.69
CA ALA A 43 6.07 2.91 4.16
C ALA A 43 7.24 2.20 4.86
N SER A 44 7.66 1.04 4.35
CA SER A 44 8.82 0.31 4.85
C SER A 44 10.13 1.11 4.69
N PHE A 45 10.33 1.74 3.52
CA PHE A 45 11.45 2.64 3.30
C PHE A 45 11.44 3.84 4.25
N ALA A 46 10.27 4.43 4.48
CA ALA A 46 10.11 5.53 5.42
C ALA A 46 10.47 5.11 6.85
N ALA A 47 9.90 4.01 7.36
CA ALA A 47 10.22 3.47 8.68
C ALA A 47 11.73 3.26 8.84
N GLY A 48 12.38 2.65 7.85
CA GLY A 48 13.82 2.36 7.89
C GLY A 48 14.71 3.60 7.82
N SER A 49 14.35 4.61 7.03
CA SER A 49 15.13 5.85 6.93
C SER A 49 15.01 6.69 8.21
N LEU A 50 13.80 6.80 8.75
CA LEU A 50 13.51 7.50 10.01
C LEU A 50 14.18 6.82 11.22
N ALA A 51 14.10 5.48 11.32
CA ALA A 51 14.76 4.75 12.40
C ALA A 51 16.29 4.98 12.40
N ARG A 52 16.92 4.98 11.23
CA ARG A 52 18.36 5.24 11.10
C ARG A 52 18.71 6.70 11.41
N ALA A 53 17.88 7.66 11.02
CA ALA A 53 18.07 9.08 11.36
C ALA A 53 17.99 9.28 12.88
N LEU A 54 16.95 8.75 13.53
CA LEU A 54 16.82 8.81 14.99
C LEU A 54 17.98 8.10 15.71
N ALA A 55 18.45 6.96 15.19
CA ALA A 55 19.59 6.25 15.76
C ALA A 55 20.91 7.05 15.68
N ARG A 56 21.00 8.05 14.80
CA ARG A 56 22.10 9.04 14.72
C ARG A 56 21.84 10.31 15.55
N GLY A 57 20.69 10.42 16.21
CA GLY A 57 20.27 11.62 16.94
C GLY A 57 19.81 12.76 16.04
N GLU A 58 19.48 12.50 14.77
CA GLU A 58 18.95 13.50 13.85
C GLU A 58 17.46 13.75 14.10
N SER A 59 17.00 15.00 13.87
CA SER A 59 15.58 15.31 13.87
C SER A 59 14.91 14.74 12.61
N ILE A 60 13.70 14.22 12.76
CA ILE A 60 12.97 13.55 11.67
C ILE A 60 11.78 14.34 11.12
N ASP A 61 11.46 15.51 11.67
CA ASP A 61 10.25 16.27 11.33
C ASP A 61 10.16 16.60 9.83
N ASN A 62 11.28 17.03 9.24
CA ASN A 62 11.35 17.35 7.81
C ASN A 62 11.26 16.09 6.95
N LEU A 63 11.94 15.02 7.36
CA LEU A 63 11.97 13.76 6.64
C LEU A 63 10.60 13.09 6.64
N GLN A 64 9.90 13.10 7.79
CA GLN A 64 8.54 12.61 7.94
C GLN A 64 7.58 13.35 7.00
N LYS A 65 7.66 14.70 6.93
CA LYS A 65 6.83 15.51 6.02
C LYS A 65 7.13 15.22 4.55
N GLN A 66 8.41 15.09 4.19
CA GLN A 66 8.83 14.76 2.83
C GLN A 66 8.34 13.37 2.38
N LEU A 67 8.34 12.41 3.30
CA LEU A 67 7.87 11.04 3.05
C LEU A 67 6.34 10.89 3.16
N GLY A 68 5.64 11.93 3.64
CA GLY A 68 4.18 11.92 3.74
C GLY A 68 3.62 10.87 4.71
N VAL A 69 4.38 10.48 5.73
CA VAL A 69 3.96 9.49 6.73
C VAL A 69 3.72 10.15 8.09
N THR A 70 2.87 9.56 8.92
CA THR A 70 2.89 9.83 10.36
C THR A 70 3.77 8.79 11.05
N THR A 71 4.31 9.13 12.22
CA THR A 71 5.28 8.25 12.89
C THR A 71 4.90 8.01 14.34
N ARG A 72 5.15 6.78 14.81
CA ARG A 72 5.19 6.42 16.22
C ARG A 72 6.57 5.85 16.53
N ILE A 73 7.19 6.35 17.59
CA ILE A 73 8.56 5.99 17.96
C ILE A 73 8.52 5.15 19.22
N GLU A 74 9.23 4.03 19.21
CA GLU A 74 9.46 3.17 20.37
C GLU A 74 10.96 3.14 20.67
N HIS A 75 11.33 3.61 21.86
CA HIS A 75 12.70 3.53 22.36
C HIS A 75 12.86 2.24 23.18
N LEU A 76 13.69 1.32 22.68
CA LEU A 76 14.13 0.12 23.39
C LEU A 76 15.57 0.32 23.90
N ASP A 77 16.11 -0.63 24.65
CA ASP A 77 17.46 -0.51 25.25
C ASP A 77 18.55 -0.23 24.20
N ASP A 78 18.73 -1.15 23.25
CA ASP A 78 19.75 -1.04 22.19
C ASP A 78 19.20 -0.49 20.86
N PHE A 79 17.88 -0.34 20.73
CA PHE A 79 17.22 -0.04 19.47
C PHE A 79 16.28 1.15 19.57
N ILE A 80 16.12 1.85 18.46
CA ILE A 80 15.03 2.80 18.24
C ILE A 80 14.20 2.25 17.08
N CYS A 81 12.93 1.98 17.35
CA CYS A 81 11.99 1.50 16.36
C CYS A 81 11.06 2.62 15.94
N VAL A 82 10.83 2.74 14.64
CA VAL A 82 9.87 3.67 14.05
C VAL A 82 8.80 2.89 13.34
N HIS A 83 7.56 3.23 13.65
CA HIS A 83 6.37 2.82 12.96
C HIS A 83 6.00 3.95 12.00
N ALA A 84 6.12 3.72 10.70
CA ALA A 84 5.68 4.67 9.68
C ALA A 84 4.28 4.29 9.22
N ILE A 85 3.36 5.24 9.32
CA ILE A 85 1.95 5.08 9.01
C ILE A 85 1.66 5.91 7.77
N ALA A 86 1.34 5.23 6.67
CA ALA A 86 0.90 5.85 5.43
C ALA A 86 -0.63 5.80 5.38
N ALA A 87 -1.28 6.95 5.57
CA ALA A 87 -2.71 7.08 5.44
C ALA A 87 -3.09 7.16 3.95
N THR A 88 -3.52 6.04 3.38
CA THR A 88 -4.12 6.01 2.05
C THR A 88 -5.60 5.71 2.24
N GLU A 89 -6.53 6.62 1.98
CA GLU A 89 -7.94 6.24 2.10
C GLU A 89 -8.30 5.13 1.10
N PRO A 90 -9.00 4.05 1.52
CA PRO A 90 -9.58 3.80 2.85
C PRO A 90 -8.72 2.91 3.78
N ILE A 91 -7.49 2.56 3.40
CA ILE A 91 -6.64 1.58 4.08
C ILE A 91 -5.37 2.23 4.64
N GLU A 92 -5.24 2.21 5.96
CA GLU A 92 -4.00 2.61 6.64
C GLU A 92 -2.96 1.49 6.53
N ILE A 93 -1.73 1.84 6.11
CA ILE A 93 -0.60 0.92 6.05
C ILE A 93 0.43 1.35 7.08
N GLU A 94 0.67 0.48 8.06
CA GLU A 94 1.70 0.65 9.07
C GLU A 94 2.85 -0.33 8.84
N GLU A 95 4.08 0.17 8.81
CA GLU A 95 5.29 -0.64 8.71
C GLU A 95 6.28 -0.24 9.82
N LYS A 96 6.91 -1.25 10.43
CA LYS A 96 7.86 -1.07 11.54
C LYS A 96 9.28 -1.37 11.09
N SER A 97 10.22 -0.50 11.45
CA SER A 97 11.65 -0.77 11.29
C SER A 97 12.42 -0.30 12.51
N CYS A 98 13.43 -1.07 12.92
CA CYS A 98 14.29 -0.76 14.04
C CYS A 98 15.74 -0.53 13.58
N ALA A 99 16.41 0.41 14.22
CA ALA A 99 17.84 0.66 14.05
C ALA A 99 18.52 0.62 15.41
N ARG A 100 19.74 0.06 15.47
CA ARG A 100 20.53 0.04 16.70
C ARG A 100 21.03 1.44 17.02
N LYS A 101 20.97 1.85 18.29
CA LYS A 101 21.54 3.12 18.75
C LYS A 101 23.03 3.14 18.47
N LEU A 102 23.53 4.12 17.71
CA LEU A 102 24.97 4.33 17.57
C LEU A 102 25.44 5.16 18.77
N GLY A 103 25.72 4.49 19.89
CA GLY A 103 26.51 5.03 21.00
C GLY A 103 26.04 6.35 21.61
N LEU A 104 24.71 6.57 21.72
CA LEU A 104 24.12 7.59 22.58
C LEU A 104 24.02 7.09 24.02
#